data_AF-A0A0S6U705-F1
#
_entry.id   AF-A0A0S6U705-F1
#
_cell.length_a   1.000
_cell.length_b   1.000
_cell.length_c   1.000
_cell.angle_alpha   90.00
_cell.angle_beta   90.00
_cell.angle_gamma   90.00
#
_symmetry.space_group_name_H-M   'P 1'
#
loop_
_entity.id
_entity.type
_entity.pdbx_description
1 polymer ?
#
loop_
_entity_poly.entity_id
_entity_poly.type
_entity_poly.pdbx_seq_one_letter_code
_entity_poly.pdbx_strand_id
1 'polypeptide(L)' 'MKVGKIIETQQSGIHKQLSEDRKQNNKKRRRGKKEDLSFSDVMNLMRHDSYKRHRGALRQK' A
#
# COMPACT_ATOMS: atom_id res chain seq x y z
N MET A 1 -8.79 -26.98 26.88
CA MET A 1 -9.23 -25.56 26.90
C MET A 1 -8.54 -24.77 25.81
N LYS A 2 -9.21 -23.81 25.16
CA LYS A 2 -8.57 -22.91 24.18
C LYS A 2 -8.17 -21.60 24.86
N VAL A 3 -6.91 -21.19 24.73
CA VAL A 3 -6.36 -19.96 25.32
C VAL A 3 -7.18 -18.72 24.94
N GLY A 4 -7.67 -18.65 23.70
CA GLY A 4 -8.52 -17.54 23.26
C GLY A 4 -9.82 -17.38 24.06
N LYS A 5 -10.50 -18.48 24.40
CA LYS A 5 -11.70 -18.45 25.25
C LYS A 5 -11.38 -18.02 26.69
N ILE A 6 -10.20 -18.38 27.19
CA ILE A 6 -9.74 -17.98 28.52
C ILE A 6 -9.50 -16.46 28.56
N ILE A 7 -8.78 -15.91 27.57
CA ILE A 7 -8.51 -14.47 27.46
C ILE A 7 -9.82 -13.68 27.26
N GLU A 8 -10.76 -14.21 26.50
CA GLU A 8 -12.09 -13.59 26.32
C GLU A 8 -12.84 -13.44 27.65
N THR A 9 -12.82 -14.48 28.49
CA THR A 9 -13.51 -14.49 29.80
C THR A 9 -12.75 -13.74 30.90
N GLN A 10 -11.42 -13.87 30.95
CA GLN A 10 -10.60 -13.31 32.04
C GLN A 10 -10.11 -11.89 31.73
N GLN A 11 -9.95 -11.54 30.45
CA GLN A 11 -9.32 -10.31 29.99
C GLN A 11 -10.03 -9.75 28.76
N SER A 12 -11.34 -9.49 28.89
CA SER A 12 -12.21 -9.08 27.78
C SER A 12 -11.73 -7.79 27.08
N GLY A 13 -11.09 -6.86 27.80
CA GLY A 13 -10.50 -5.65 27.23
C GLY A 13 -9.36 -5.95 26.25
N ILE A 14 -8.44 -6.84 26.63
CA ILE A 14 -7.30 -7.26 25.79
C ILE A 14 -7.82 -8.05 24.58
N HIS A 15 -8.81 -8.92 24.78
CA HIS A 15 -9.43 -9.66 23.67
C HIS A 15 -10.02 -8.73 22.59
N LYS A 16 -10.71 -7.64 23.01
CA LYS A 16 -11.25 -6.64 22.08
C LYS A 16 -10.15 -5.94 21.30
N GLN A 17 -9.09 -5.47 21.97
CA GLN A 17 -7.94 -4.82 21.34
C GLN A 17 -7.28 -5.74 20.30
N LEU A 18 -6.98 -6.98 20.67
CA LEU A 18 -6.39 -7.98 19.78
C LEU A 18 -7.25 -8.23 18.53
N SER A 19 -8.58 -8.23 18.68
CA SER A 19 -9.49 -8.42 17.55
C SER A 19 -9.46 -7.24 16.56
N GLU A 20 -9.36 -6.01 17.09
CA GLU A 20 -9.29 -4.79 16.29
C GLU A 20 -7.95 -4.66 15.56
N ASP A 21 -6.84 -4.97 16.23
CA ASP A 21 -5.51 -4.99 15.61
C ASP A 21 -5.45 -6.00 14.46
N ARG A 22 -6.08 -7.17 14.63
CA ARG A 22 -6.17 -8.18 13.57
C ARG A 22 -6.93 -7.67 12.36
N LYS A 23 -8.03 -6.93 12.56
CA LYS A 23 -8.80 -6.31 11.47
C LYS A 23 -7.99 -5.25 10.76
N GLN A 24 -7.30 -4.37 11.49
CA GLN A 24 -6.47 -3.32 10.92
C GLN A 24 -5.29 -3.88 10.12
N ASN A 25 -4.60 -4.90 10.64
CA ASN A 25 -3.49 -5.55 9.94
C ASN A 25 -3.95 -6.23 8.65
N ASN A 26 -5.13 -6.87 8.66
CA ASN A 26 -5.72 -7.43 7.43
C ASN A 26 -6.08 -6.35 6.41
N LYS A 27 -6.60 -5.19 6.85
CA LYS A 27 -6.84 -4.03 5.97
C LYS A 27 -5.54 -3.51 5.35
N LYS A 28 -4.47 -3.38 6.14
CA LYS A 28 -3.13 -2.97 5.65
C LYS A 28 -2.58 -3.98 4.64
N ARG A 29 -2.66 -5.28 4.94
CA ARG A 29 -2.20 -6.36 4.03
C ARG A 29 -2.94 -6.36 2.69
N ARG A 30 -4.25 -6.10 2.67
CA ARG A 30 -5.05 -6.05 1.42
C ARG A 30 -4.71 -4.86 0.52
N ARG A 31 -4.13 -3.78 1.05
CA ARG A 31 -3.78 -2.59 0.25
C ARG A 31 -2.53 -2.76 -0.62
N GLY A 32 -1.84 -3.90 -0.53
CA GLY A 32 -0.54 -4.08 -1.17
C GLY A 32 0.52 -3.16 -0.54
N LYS A 33 1.79 -3.33 -0.92
CA LYS A 33 2.77 -2.28 -0.65
C LYS A 33 2.40 -1.11 -1.54
N LYS A 34 2.14 0.04 -0.96
CA LYS A 34 2.00 1.27 -1.74
C LYS A 34 3.40 1.57 -2.27
N GLU A 35 3.58 1.55 -3.58
CA GLU A 35 4.80 2.10 -4.16
C GLU A 35 4.77 3.61 -3.93
N ASP A 36 5.80 4.16 -3.29
CA ASP A 36 5.92 5.59 -3.02
C ASP A 36 6.37 6.37 -4.28
N LEU A 37 6.02 5.87 -5.47
CA LEU A 37 6.31 6.55 -6.72
C LEU A 37 5.37 7.74 -6.87
N SER A 38 5.96 8.92 -6.94
CA SER A 38 5.23 10.13 -7.31
C SER A 38 4.87 10.09 -8.79
N PHE A 39 3.87 10.88 -9.20
CA PHE A 39 3.51 11.04 -10.60
C PHE A 39 4.71 11.48 -11.47
N SER A 40 5.60 12.31 -10.92
CA SER A 40 6.85 12.72 -11.58
C SER A 40 7.80 11.55 -11.83
N ASP A 41 7.91 10.60 -10.90
CA ASP A 41 8.80 9.45 -11.05
C ASP A 41 8.34 8.57 -12.21
N VAL A 42 7.02 8.35 -12.31
CA VAL A 42 6.39 7.62 -13.42
C VAL A 42 6.62 8.34 -14.76
N MET A 43 6.46 9.67 -14.79
CA MET A 43 6.69 10.47 -15.99
C MET A 43 8.15 10.46 -16.44
N ASN A 44 9.09 10.52 -15.50
CA ASN A 44 10.53 10.44 -15.80
C ASN A 44 10.90 9.06 -16.33
N LEU A 45 10.37 7.99 -15.75
CA LEU A 45 10.60 6.62 -16.21
C LEU A 45 10.07 6.38 -17.63
N MET A 46 8.89 6.93 -17.96
CA MET A 46 8.30 6.83 -19.29
C MET A 46 8.90 7.81 -20.31
N ARG A 47 9.80 8.71 -19.89
CA ARG A 47 10.40 9.68 -20.80
C ARG A 47 11.45 9.00 -21.67
N HIS A 48 11.20 8.97 -22.98
CA HIS A 48 12.20 8.52 -23.96
C HIS A 48 13.11 9.67 -24.38
N ASP A 49 14.40 9.59 -24.04
CA ASP A 49 15.40 10.61 -24.44
C ASP A 49 15.66 10.66 -25.96
N SER A 50 15.28 9.59 -26.66
CA SER A 50 15.43 9.46 -28.11
C SER A 50 14.47 10.34 -28.91
N TYR A 51 13.45 10.93 -28.30
CA TYR A 51 12.47 11.75 -29.01
C TYR A 51 12.33 13.14 -28.40
N LYS A 52 12.19 14.16 -29.25
CA LYS A 52 11.93 15.56 -28.89
C LYS A 52 10.71 16.08 -29.64
N ARG A 53 9.95 16.97 -29.01
CA ARG A 53 8.91 17.72 -29.74
C ARG A 53 9.56 18.86 -30.51
N HIS A 54 9.29 18.95 -31.80
CA HIS A 54 9.71 20.06 -32.66
C HIS A 54 8.51 20.56 -33.45
N ARG A 55 8.15 21.84 -33.27
CA ARG A 55 6.98 22.48 -33.91
C ARG A 55 5.69 21.66 -33.73
N GLY A 56 5.45 21.17 -32.51
CA GLY A 56 4.27 20.37 -32.16
C GLY A 56 4.35 18.88 -32.53
N ALA A 57 5.19 18.50 -33.49
CA ALA A 57 5.37 17.11 -33.90
C ALA A 57 6.42 16.38 -33.03
N LEU A 58 6.20 15.09 -32.78
CA LEU A 58 7.22 14.23 -32.16
C LEU A 58 8.25 13.86 -33.22
N ARG A 59 9.54 14.08 -32.93
CA ARG A 59 10.66 13.71 -33.80
C ARG A 59 11.69 12.94 -33.01
N GLN A 60 12.36 12.00 -33.64
CA GLN A 60 13.57 11.42 -33.05
C GLN A 60 14.63 12.53 -32.93
N LYS A 61 15.42 12.48 -31.86
CA LYS A 61 16.43 13.49 -31.53
C LYS A 61 17.45 13.65 -32.64
#